data_AF-I2CQW9-F1
#
_entry.id   AF-I2CQW9-F1
#
_cell.length_a   1.000
_cell.length_b   1.000
_cell.length_c   1.000
_cell.angle_alpha   90.00
_cell.angle_beta   90.00
_cell.angle_gamma   90.00
#
_symmetry.space_group_name_H-M   'P 1'
#
loop_
_entity.id
_entity.type
_entity.pdbx_description
1 polymer ?
#
loop_
_entity_poly.entity_id
_entity_poly.type
_entity_poly.pdbx_seq_one_letter_code
_entity_poly.pdbx_strand_id
1 'polypeptide(L)'
;MPPKRKAKSIAGLSEAKTDLPTANSKRKGGTMSICSSPNKDSDNTAPQSRKVHKAAGALSTAPLPPETTSKGSKVSSTRRYFLMKSEPDEFSVDDLAAQPNQTGCWEGVRNYQARNLMRDHMHVGDQAFFYHSSCKVPGIVGIMEVSRAAYPDHFQWDKGSKYYDAGSDREAPRWWMVDVTLQERLEEKVPLEVLREEALKPGCPLAGMALLQKGSRLSVQPVREEEWKFIHEKLIMAQKGTGVVREERGEEGKTSSPDGEGGKGEKKDEKRLGGKKKKRRTGT
;
A
#
# COMPACT_ATOMS: atom_id res chain seq x y z
N MET A 1 16.71 -41.14 -66.09
CA MET A 1 15.98 -41.95 -65.09
C MET A 1 16.23 -41.39 -63.69
N PRO A 2 15.24 -41.49 -62.77
CA PRO A 2 14.83 -40.45 -61.82
C PRO A 2 15.23 -40.82 -60.34
N PRO A 3 14.79 -40.11 -59.26
CA PRO A 3 13.71 -39.15 -59.23
C PRO A 3 13.82 -37.84 -58.42
N LYS A 4 12.99 -36.94 -58.94
CA LYS A 4 12.49 -35.65 -58.44
C LYS A 4 11.73 -35.80 -57.12
N ARG A 5 11.98 -34.91 -56.15
CA ARG A 5 11.14 -34.75 -54.95
C ARG A 5 9.93 -33.87 -55.27
N LYS A 6 8.75 -34.36 -54.91
CA LYS A 6 7.43 -33.76 -55.15
C LYS A 6 7.15 -32.63 -54.15
N ALA A 7 6.70 -31.48 -54.66
CA ALA A 7 5.93 -30.52 -53.90
C ALA A 7 4.49 -31.04 -53.76
N LYS A 8 3.92 -30.95 -52.56
CA LYS A 8 2.48 -31.14 -52.31
C LYS A 8 1.86 -29.78 -52.01
N SER A 9 0.87 -29.42 -52.81
CA SER A 9 -0.09 -28.37 -52.52
C SER A 9 -1.06 -28.82 -51.43
N ILE A 10 -1.50 -27.87 -50.61
CA ILE A 10 -2.86 -27.86 -50.06
C ILE A 10 -3.35 -26.40 -50.11
N ALA A 11 -4.42 -26.19 -50.88
CA ALA A 11 -5.28 -25.02 -50.81
C ALA A 11 -6.58 -25.47 -50.15
N GLY A 12 -7.22 -24.61 -49.35
CA GLY A 12 -8.55 -24.89 -48.81
C GLY A 12 -8.94 -23.99 -47.64
N LEU A 13 -9.62 -22.90 -47.96
CA LEU A 13 -10.27 -21.95 -47.05
C LEU A 13 -11.37 -22.60 -46.18
N SER A 14 -11.58 -22.07 -44.98
CA SER A 14 -12.91 -21.55 -44.55
C SER A 14 -12.81 -20.79 -43.23
N GLU A 15 -13.38 -19.57 -43.23
CA GLU A 15 -13.68 -18.77 -42.05
C GLU A 15 -14.98 -19.27 -41.40
N ALA A 16 -15.06 -19.31 -40.07
CA ALA A 16 -16.32 -19.15 -39.34
C ALA A 16 -16.08 -18.62 -37.92
N LYS A 17 -16.86 -17.60 -37.60
CA LYS A 17 -16.88 -16.74 -36.41
C LYS A 17 -17.48 -17.42 -35.15
N THR A 18 -17.21 -16.77 -34.00
CA THR A 18 -18.06 -16.64 -32.77
C THR A 18 -18.27 -17.93 -31.94
N ASP A 19 -18.13 -17.99 -30.61
CA ASP A 19 -18.40 -17.03 -29.53
C ASP A 19 -17.51 -17.28 -28.28
N LEU A 20 -17.04 -16.20 -27.65
CA LEU A 20 -16.53 -16.21 -26.27
C LEU A 20 -17.70 -15.92 -25.31
N PRO A 21 -17.96 -16.76 -24.29
CA PRO A 21 -18.87 -16.37 -23.23
C PRO A 21 -18.22 -15.30 -22.33
N THR A 22 -18.84 -14.12 -22.33
CA THR A 22 -18.61 -13.05 -21.36
C THR A 22 -19.12 -13.51 -19.99
N ALA A 23 -18.20 -13.84 -19.08
CA ALA A 23 -18.52 -14.00 -17.66
C ALA A 23 -18.14 -12.73 -16.91
N ASN A 24 -19.13 -11.85 -16.79
CA ASN A 24 -19.12 -10.66 -15.95
C ASN A 24 -19.19 -11.10 -14.47
N SER A 25 -18.04 -11.24 -13.82
CA SER A 25 -17.99 -11.43 -12.36
C SER A 25 -17.67 -10.10 -11.68
N LYS A 26 -18.70 -9.53 -11.06
CA LYS A 26 -18.59 -8.44 -10.09
C LYS A 26 -17.57 -8.84 -9.03
N ARG A 27 -16.41 -8.18 -9.02
CA ARG A 27 -15.42 -8.33 -7.96
C ARG A 27 -16.01 -7.78 -6.67
N LYS A 28 -16.26 -8.67 -5.71
CA LYS A 28 -16.46 -8.29 -4.31
C LYS A 28 -15.10 -7.80 -3.81
N GLY A 29 -15.09 -6.64 -3.13
CA GLY A 29 -13.91 -6.08 -2.48
C GLY A 29 -13.27 -7.13 -1.58
N GLY A 30 -11.99 -7.38 -1.80
CA GLY A 30 -11.18 -8.24 -0.93
C GLY A 30 -10.84 -7.44 0.31
N THR A 31 -11.47 -7.76 1.43
CA THR A 31 -11.09 -7.22 2.73
C THR A 31 -9.71 -7.74 3.09
N MET A 32 -8.73 -6.85 3.30
CA MET A 32 -7.53 -7.19 4.06
C MET A 32 -7.94 -7.78 5.40
N SER A 33 -7.43 -8.97 5.70
CA SER A 33 -7.85 -9.75 6.86
C SER A 33 -7.33 -9.09 8.14
N ILE A 34 -8.19 -8.96 9.14
CA ILE A 34 -7.83 -8.48 10.48
C ILE A 34 -6.82 -9.49 11.06
N CYS A 35 -5.54 -9.14 11.07
CA CYS A 35 -4.51 -9.98 11.66
C CYS A 35 -4.60 -9.85 13.20
N SER A 36 -5.39 -10.73 13.81
CA SER A 36 -5.38 -10.91 15.26
C SER A 36 -4.08 -11.61 15.65
N SER A 37 -3.19 -10.92 16.37
CA SER A 37 -2.01 -11.54 16.98
C SER A 37 -2.45 -12.62 17.97
N PRO A 38 -1.98 -13.89 17.88
CA PRO A 38 -2.23 -14.85 18.93
C PRO A 38 -1.35 -14.53 20.14
N ASN A 39 -1.99 -14.25 21.29
CA ASN A 39 -1.34 -14.26 22.60
C ASN A 39 -0.77 -15.66 22.87
N LYS A 40 0.55 -15.74 23.12
CA LYS A 40 1.19 -16.96 23.59
C LYS A 40 0.98 -17.09 25.08
N ASP A 41 0.17 -18.06 25.48
CA ASP A 41 0.21 -18.60 26.83
C ASP A 41 1.55 -19.32 27.04
N SER A 42 2.13 -19.02 28.20
CA SER A 42 3.34 -19.59 28.75
C SER A 42 3.13 -21.05 29.13
N ASP A 43 4.03 -21.93 28.70
CA ASP A 43 4.38 -23.11 29.49
C ASP A 43 5.87 -23.40 29.36
N ASN A 44 6.56 -23.16 30.47
CA ASN A 44 7.97 -23.40 30.69
C ASN A 44 8.12 -24.82 31.25
N THR A 45 8.70 -25.74 30.50
CA THR A 45 9.16 -27.03 31.05
C THR A 45 10.44 -27.44 30.35
N ALA A 46 11.56 -27.27 31.05
CA ALA A 46 12.86 -27.82 30.69
C ALA A 46 12.91 -29.33 30.99
N PRO A 47 13.78 -30.07 30.28
CA PRO A 47 14.61 -31.03 31.02
C PRO A 47 16.09 -31.05 30.59
N GLN A 48 16.93 -30.77 31.59
CA GLN A 48 18.13 -31.50 32.03
C GLN A 48 18.98 -32.32 31.04
N SER A 49 20.18 -31.79 30.79
CA SER A 49 21.53 -32.40 30.89
C SER A 49 21.75 -33.88 30.51
N ARG A 50 22.64 -34.11 29.51
CA ARG A 50 23.52 -35.29 29.46
C ARG A 50 24.97 -34.90 29.11
N LYS A 51 25.87 -35.61 29.80
CA LYS A 51 27.34 -35.45 29.90
C LYS A 51 28.08 -35.65 28.58
N VAL A 52 29.19 -34.93 28.42
CA VAL A 52 30.24 -35.17 27.40
C VAL A 52 31.52 -35.63 28.10
N HIS A 53 32.20 -36.60 27.50
CA HIS A 53 33.43 -37.21 27.99
C HIS A 53 34.69 -36.37 27.68
N LYS A 54 35.65 -36.52 28.59
CA LYS A 54 36.99 -35.95 28.70
C LYS A 54 37.97 -36.43 27.62
N ALA A 55 38.83 -35.55 27.13
CA ALA A 55 40.21 -35.88 26.74
C ALA A 55 41.10 -34.64 26.87
N ALA A 56 42.29 -34.82 27.46
CA ALA A 56 43.30 -33.81 27.73
C ALA A 56 44.39 -33.84 26.65
N GLY A 57 44.99 -32.69 26.35
CA GLY A 57 46.18 -32.53 25.51
C GLY A 57 46.77 -31.14 25.70
N ALA A 58 48.09 -31.07 25.87
CA ALA A 58 48.80 -30.01 26.58
C ALA A 58 49.25 -28.80 25.74
N LEU A 59 49.69 -27.79 26.50
CA LEU A 59 50.25 -26.47 26.23
C LEU A 59 51.09 -26.30 24.93
N SER A 60 50.83 -25.20 24.22
CA SER A 60 51.88 -24.36 23.61
C SER A 60 51.38 -22.92 23.44
N THR A 61 52.08 -21.99 24.06
CA THR A 61 51.74 -20.56 24.20
C THR A 61 52.25 -19.79 22.99
N ALA A 62 51.35 -19.14 22.23
CA ALA A 62 51.69 -18.13 21.24
C ALA A 62 51.01 -16.80 21.63
N PRO A 63 51.72 -15.65 21.61
CA PRO A 63 51.15 -14.38 22.05
C PRO A 63 50.13 -13.84 21.05
N LEU A 64 48.98 -13.44 21.60
CA LEU A 64 47.87 -12.79 20.91
C LEU A 64 48.32 -11.42 20.36
N PRO A 65 47.84 -10.99 19.17
CA PRO A 65 48.03 -9.63 18.69
C PRO A 65 47.27 -8.63 19.58
N PRO A 66 47.73 -7.36 19.68
CA PRO A 66 47.08 -6.38 20.54
C PRO A 66 45.64 -6.15 20.09
N GLU A 67 44.71 -6.34 21.02
CA GLU A 67 43.32 -5.91 20.87
C GLU A 67 43.33 -4.42 20.55
N THR A 68 43.07 -4.09 19.29
CA THR A 68 42.75 -2.73 18.90
C THR A 68 41.40 -2.42 19.54
N THR A 69 41.47 -1.59 20.58
CA THR A 69 40.33 -0.98 21.24
C THR A 69 39.50 -0.24 20.19
N SER A 70 38.51 -0.92 19.63
CA SER A 70 37.47 -0.31 18.82
C SER A 70 36.68 0.63 19.72
N LYS A 71 37.01 1.92 19.65
CA LYS A 71 36.18 3.00 20.20
C LYS A 71 34.76 2.76 19.70
N GLY A 72 33.83 2.53 20.63
CA GLY A 72 32.41 2.43 20.35
C GLY A 72 31.96 3.68 19.61
N SER A 73 31.82 3.58 18.29
CA SER A 73 31.02 4.50 17.51
C SER A 73 29.62 4.45 18.10
N LYS A 74 29.22 5.54 18.75
CA LYS A 74 27.84 5.80 19.12
C LYS A 74 27.05 5.70 17.82
N VAL A 75 26.43 4.56 17.55
CA VAL A 75 25.53 4.39 16.40
C VAL A 75 24.36 5.33 16.69
N SER A 76 24.44 6.53 16.14
CA SER A 76 23.26 7.36 15.91
C SER A 76 22.31 6.46 15.11
N SER A 77 21.26 5.97 15.75
CA SER A 77 20.23 5.18 15.10
C SER A 77 19.46 6.12 14.16
N THR A 78 20.01 6.35 12.98
CA THR A 78 19.33 7.13 11.94
C THR A 78 18.15 6.30 11.45
N ARG A 79 16.95 6.74 11.84
CA ARG A 79 15.66 6.22 11.33
C ARG A 79 15.69 6.21 9.80
N ARG A 80 15.24 5.11 9.19
CA ARG A 80 15.12 5.02 7.73
C ARG A 80 13.70 5.32 7.30
N TYR A 81 13.59 5.72 6.03
CA TYR A 81 12.34 6.14 5.43
C TYR A 81 12.03 5.33 4.17
N PHE A 82 10.74 5.08 3.97
CA PHE A 82 10.24 4.29 2.86
C PHE A 82 9.00 4.92 2.23
N LEU A 83 8.59 4.40 1.09
CA LEU A 83 7.30 4.63 0.47
C LEU A 83 6.71 3.28 0.11
N MET A 84 5.47 3.04 0.52
CA MET A 84 4.78 1.77 0.30
C MET A 84 3.46 2.02 -0.41
N LYS A 85 3.27 1.33 -1.52
CA LYS A 85 2.14 1.53 -2.43
C LYS A 85 1.03 0.53 -2.14
N SER A 86 -0.20 1.03 -2.09
CA SER A 86 -1.41 0.23 -2.04
C SER A 86 -2.46 0.80 -2.99
N GLU A 87 -3.32 -0.05 -3.53
CA GLU A 87 -4.49 0.39 -4.31
C GLU A 87 -5.63 0.73 -3.35
N PRO A 88 -6.26 1.91 -3.46
CA PRO A 88 -7.29 2.33 -2.51
C PRO A 88 -8.54 1.44 -2.51
N ASP A 89 -8.84 0.77 -3.62
CA ASP A 89 -9.96 -0.18 -3.73
C ASP A 89 -9.67 -1.53 -3.04
N GLU A 90 -8.42 -1.76 -2.65
CA GLU A 90 -7.94 -3.00 -2.04
C GLU A 90 -7.57 -2.81 -0.57
N PHE A 91 -6.80 -1.76 -0.28
CA PHE A 91 -6.48 -1.34 1.07
C PHE A 91 -6.09 0.14 1.09
N SER A 92 -7.03 0.98 1.55
CA SER A 92 -6.85 2.42 1.66
C SER A 92 -6.24 2.82 3.01
N VAL A 93 -5.89 4.10 3.15
CA VAL A 93 -5.44 4.65 4.44
C VAL A 93 -6.59 4.65 5.46
N ASP A 94 -7.83 4.77 4.99
CA ASP A 94 -9.03 4.69 5.83
C ASP A 94 -9.25 3.28 6.35
N ASP A 95 -8.96 2.25 5.54
CA ASP A 95 -9.00 0.86 5.97
C ASP A 95 -7.96 0.57 7.05
N LEU A 96 -6.73 1.11 6.91
CA LEU A 96 -5.71 1.04 7.96
C LEU A 96 -6.14 1.79 9.23
N ALA A 97 -6.71 2.98 9.09
CA ALA A 97 -7.21 3.77 10.21
C ALA A 97 -8.35 3.07 10.98
N ALA A 98 -9.12 2.23 10.30
CA ALA A 98 -10.21 1.43 10.88
C ALA A 98 -9.72 0.12 11.54
N GLN A 99 -8.47 -0.31 11.30
CA GLN A 99 -7.93 -1.51 11.95
C GLN A 99 -7.79 -1.29 13.48
N PRO A 100 -7.84 -2.38 14.28
CA PRO A 100 -7.49 -2.30 15.69
C PRO A 100 -6.12 -1.67 15.90
N ASN A 101 -6.03 -0.69 16.79
CA ASN A 101 -4.81 0.10 17.04
C ASN A 101 -4.24 0.76 15.77
N GLN A 102 -5.06 0.96 14.75
CA GLN A 102 -4.66 1.49 13.43
C GLN A 102 -3.46 0.76 12.83
N THR A 103 -3.37 -0.54 13.10
CA THR A 103 -2.22 -1.39 12.77
C THR A 103 -2.66 -2.53 11.86
N GLY A 104 -1.92 -2.77 10.77
CA GLY A 104 -2.19 -3.85 9.84
C GLY A 104 -0.92 -4.46 9.25
N CYS A 105 -1.00 -5.72 8.83
CA CYS A 105 0.08 -6.39 8.13
C CYS A 105 0.17 -5.91 6.67
N TRP A 106 1.36 -5.53 6.23
CA TRP A 106 1.64 -5.12 4.85
C TRP A 106 1.96 -6.33 3.97
N GLU A 107 0.92 -7.07 3.63
CA GLU A 107 0.99 -8.34 2.93
C GLU A 107 1.07 -8.20 1.39
N GLY A 108 1.06 -9.33 0.68
CA GLY A 108 0.87 -9.33 -0.78
C GLY A 108 2.05 -8.87 -1.63
N VAL A 109 3.21 -8.56 -1.03
CA VAL A 109 4.41 -8.18 -1.79
C VAL A 109 4.98 -9.41 -2.51
N ARG A 110 4.91 -9.40 -3.86
CA ARG A 110 5.38 -10.48 -4.74
C ARG A 110 6.51 -10.07 -5.69
N ASN A 111 7.21 -8.99 -5.35
CA ASN A 111 8.43 -8.55 -6.04
C ASN A 111 9.64 -8.81 -5.15
N TYR A 112 10.66 -9.52 -5.67
CA TYR A 112 11.85 -9.90 -4.91
C TYR A 112 12.63 -8.70 -4.34
N GLN A 113 12.76 -7.61 -5.10
CA GLN A 113 13.47 -6.41 -4.66
C GLN A 113 12.69 -5.70 -3.54
N ALA A 114 11.36 -5.58 -3.68
CA ALA A 114 10.50 -4.98 -2.64
C ALA A 114 10.51 -5.83 -1.36
N ARG A 115 10.44 -7.16 -1.51
CA ARG A 115 10.57 -8.10 -0.41
C ARG A 115 11.90 -7.94 0.32
N ASN A 116 13.01 -7.89 -0.41
CA ASN A 116 14.33 -7.73 0.21
C ASN A 116 14.45 -6.39 0.94
N LEU A 117 13.89 -5.30 0.40
CA LEU A 117 13.83 -4.02 1.09
C LEU A 117 13.10 -4.12 2.43
N MET A 118 11.92 -4.75 2.47
CA MET A 118 11.21 -4.94 3.73
C MET A 118 11.99 -5.84 4.69
N ARG A 119 12.47 -7.00 4.21
CA ARG A 119 13.11 -8.02 5.05
C ARG A 119 14.45 -7.56 5.62
N ASP A 120 15.29 -6.96 4.79
CA ASP A 120 16.69 -6.70 5.12
C ASP A 120 16.91 -5.26 5.62
N HIS A 121 15.96 -4.36 5.35
CA HIS A 121 16.14 -2.93 5.60
C HIS A 121 14.99 -2.24 6.32
N MET A 122 13.87 -2.88 6.68
CA MET A 122 12.88 -2.24 7.56
C MET A 122 13.03 -2.75 9.00
N HIS A 123 13.19 -1.84 9.94
CA HIS A 123 13.19 -2.13 11.37
C HIS A 123 12.01 -1.43 12.06
N VAL A 124 11.66 -1.92 13.25
CA VAL A 124 10.66 -1.25 14.08
C VAL A 124 11.07 0.19 14.34
N GLY A 125 10.14 1.12 14.18
CA GLY A 125 10.37 2.54 14.31
C GLY A 125 10.82 3.24 13.02
N ASP A 126 11.11 2.52 11.92
CA ASP A 126 11.29 3.14 10.60
C ASP A 126 9.94 3.68 10.09
N GLN A 127 9.95 4.77 9.32
CA GLN A 127 8.73 5.41 8.83
C GLN A 127 8.54 5.21 7.33
N ALA A 128 7.27 5.25 6.90
CA ALA A 128 6.92 5.12 5.50
C ALA A 128 5.78 6.06 5.10
N PHE A 129 5.83 6.55 3.87
CA PHE A 129 4.67 7.18 3.23
C PHE A 129 3.70 6.10 2.74
N PHE A 130 2.43 6.22 3.12
CA PHE A 130 1.34 5.45 2.54
C PHE A 130 0.96 6.09 1.20
N TYR A 131 1.15 5.37 0.11
CA TYR A 131 0.93 5.87 -1.25
C TYR A 131 -0.21 5.14 -1.94
N HIS A 132 -1.23 5.88 -2.40
CA HIS A 132 -2.28 5.34 -3.26
C HIS A 132 -1.80 5.23 -4.70
N SER A 133 -1.71 4.00 -5.21
CA SER A 133 -1.39 3.68 -6.60
C SER A 133 -2.61 3.23 -7.40
N SER A 134 -2.45 3.06 -8.72
CA SER A 134 -3.45 2.49 -9.63
C SER A 134 -4.85 3.12 -9.55
N CYS A 135 -4.95 4.39 -9.15
CA CYS A 135 -6.20 5.12 -9.03
C CYS A 135 -6.19 6.39 -9.88
N LYS A 136 -7.34 7.08 -9.96
CA LYS A 136 -7.53 8.28 -10.79
C LYS A 136 -6.51 9.38 -10.48
N VAL A 137 -6.18 9.57 -9.20
CA VAL A 137 -5.20 10.57 -8.75
C VAL A 137 -4.28 9.91 -7.72
N PRO A 138 -3.16 9.32 -8.16
CA PRO A 138 -2.23 8.68 -7.26
C PRO A 138 -1.44 9.72 -6.45
N GLY A 139 -1.01 9.35 -5.25
CA GLY A 139 -0.34 10.28 -4.34
C GLY A 139 -0.11 9.72 -2.94
N ILE A 140 0.60 10.49 -2.13
CA ILE A 140 0.81 10.20 -0.71
C ILE A 140 -0.43 10.64 0.06
N VAL A 141 -0.94 9.78 0.94
CA VAL A 141 -2.18 9.98 1.70
C VAL A 141 -2.02 9.82 3.20
N GLY A 142 -0.83 9.40 3.66
CA GLY A 142 -0.57 9.18 5.07
C GLY A 142 0.89 8.90 5.35
N ILE A 143 1.21 8.88 6.65
CA ILE A 143 2.47 8.47 7.22
C ILE A 143 2.18 7.30 8.16
N MET A 144 3.02 6.29 8.08
CA MET A 144 2.97 5.12 8.95
C MET A 144 4.35 4.79 9.50
N GLU A 145 4.38 4.02 10.58
CA GLU A 145 5.58 3.52 11.21
C GLU A 145 5.57 1.99 11.17
N VAL A 146 6.72 1.37 10.92
CA VAL A 146 6.89 -0.08 11.04
C VAL A 146 6.80 -0.46 12.52
N SER A 147 5.75 -1.17 12.89
CA SER A 147 5.51 -1.62 14.27
C SER A 147 5.96 -3.06 14.51
N ARG A 148 6.15 -3.85 13.44
CA ARG A 148 6.79 -5.17 13.51
C ARG A 148 7.73 -5.38 12.33
N ALA A 149 8.96 -5.77 12.65
CA ALA A 149 9.96 -6.16 11.64
C ALA A 149 9.49 -7.36 10.81
N ALA A 150 10.14 -7.58 9.67
CA ALA A 150 9.66 -8.53 8.68
C ALA A 150 9.51 -9.97 9.21
N TYR A 151 8.43 -10.61 8.79
CA TYR A 151 8.13 -12.01 9.08
C TYR A 151 7.47 -12.68 7.86
N PRO A 152 7.41 -14.03 7.81
CA PRO A 152 6.81 -14.73 6.67
C PRO A 152 5.36 -14.32 6.41
N ASP A 153 5.06 -13.99 5.16
CA ASP A 153 3.70 -13.66 4.73
C ASP A 153 2.86 -14.95 4.72
N HIS A 154 1.98 -15.12 5.70
CA HIS A 154 1.21 -16.36 5.82
C HIS A 154 0.16 -16.55 4.70
N PHE A 155 -0.23 -15.49 3.98
CA PHE A 155 -1.16 -15.59 2.85
C PHE A 155 -0.55 -16.33 1.65
N GLN A 156 0.78 -16.46 1.60
CA GLN A 156 1.43 -17.23 0.53
C GLN A 156 1.10 -18.73 0.58
N TRP A 157 0.62 -19.26 1.71
CA TRP A 157 0.21 -20.66 1.85
C TRP A 157 -1.31 -20.87 1.88
N ASP A 158 -2.09 -19.80 1.88
CA ASP A 158 -3.54 -19.88 1.87
C ASP A 158 -4.06 -19.98 0.43
N LYS A 159 -4.62 -21.15 0.08
CA LYS A 159 -5.19 -21.40 -1.26
C LYS A 159 -6.36 -20.50 -1.61
N GLY A 160 -7.03 -19.91 -0.62
CA GLY A 160 -8.10 -18.93 -0.81
C GLY A 160 -7.60 -17.51 -1.06
N SER A 161 -6.33 -17.23 -0.75
CA SER A 161 -5.74 -15.91 -0.94
C SER A 161 -5.39 -15.66 -2.40
N LYS A 162 -5.59 -14.42 -2.86
CA LYS A 162 -5.10 -13.92 -4.15
C LYS A 162 -3.56 -13.97 -4.26
N TYR A 163 -2.86 -14.11 -3.13
CA TYR A 163 -1.41 -14.11 -3.08
C TYR A 163 -0.79 -15.47 -2.76
N TYR A 164 -1.57 -16.53 -2.88
CA TYR A 164 -1.12 -17.92 -2.77
C TYR A 164 0.07 -18.18 -3.71
N ASP A 165 1.10 -18.85 -3.20
CA ASP A 165 2.25 -19.32 -3.95
C ASP A 165 2.49 -20.80 -3.62
N ALA A 166 2.04 -21.68 -4.50
CA ALA A 166 2.21 -23.14 -4.35
C ALA A 166 3.68 -23.57 -4.26
N GLY A 167 4.62 -22.74 -4.71
CA GLY A 167 6.05 -23.01 -4.67
C GLY A 167 6.76 -22.45 -3.44
N SER A 168 6.05 -21.80 -2.50
CA SER A 168 6.68 -21.36 -1.25
C SER A 168 6.65 -22.46 -0.19
N ASP A 169 7.82 -22.78 0.33
CA ASP A 169 8.00 -23.69 1.46
C ASP A 169 7.82 -22.98 2.80
N ARG A 170 7.48 -23.71 3.88
CA ARG A 170 7.30 -23.15 5.24
C ARG A 170 8.60 -22.99 6.01
N GLU A 171 9.60 -23.83 5.75
CA GLU A 171 10.92 -23.77 6.36
C GLU A 171 11.79 -22.71 5.65
N ALA A 172 11.55 -22.48 4.36
CA ALA A 172 12.15 -21.39 3.58
C ALA A 172 11.09 -20.49 2.90
N PRO A 173 10.38 -19.63 3.64
CA PRO A 173 9.34 -18.77 3.10
C PRO A 173 9.85 -17.82 2.02
N ARG A 174 9.19 -17.80 0.86
CA ARG A 174 9.58 -16.95 -0.26
C ARG A 174 9.20 -15.50 -0.04
N TRP A 175 8.04 -15.25 0.56
CA TRP A 175 7.45 -13.92 0.73
C TRP A 175 7.37 -13.52 2.20
N TRP A 176 7.54 -12.22 2.42
CA TRP A 176 7.69 -11.61 3.74
C TRP A 176 6.83 -10.36 3.78
N MET A 177 6.33 -10.03 4.96
CA MET A 177 5.54 -8.84 5.26
C MET A 177 6.01 -8.21 6.57
N VAL A 178 5.59 -6.98 6.83
CA VAL A 178 5.83 -6.22 8.08
C VAL A 178 4.48 -5.83 8.67
N ASP A 179 4.43 -5.41 9.93
CA ASP A 179 3.26 -4.69 10.44
C ASP A 179 3.56 -3.20 10.46
N VAL A 180 2.56 -2.40 10.06
CA VAL A 180 2.64 -0.94 10.06
C VAL A 180 1.50 -0.36 10.88
N THR A 181 1.79 0.71 11.59
CA THR A 181 0.82 1.48 12.37
C THR A 181 0.70 2.87 11.78
N LEU A 182 -0.53 3.31 11.52
CA LEU A 182 -0.80 4.66 11.03
C LEU A 182 -0.33 5.69 12.06
N GLN A 183 0.43 6.68 11.61
CA GLN A 183 0.89 7.80 12.44
C GLN A 183 0.13 9.08 12.11
N GLU A 184 -0.06 9.32 10.81
CA GLU A 184 -0.78 10.49 10.34
C GLU A 184 -1.59 10.12 9.09
N ARG A 185 -2.87 10.45 9.12
CA ARG A 185 -3.72 10.48 7.92
C ARG A 185 -3.71 11.90 7.38
N LEU A 186 -3.36 12.08 6.11
CA LEU A 186 -3.37 13.41 5.51
C LEU A 186 -4.81 13.85 5.21
N GLU A 187 -5.15 15.09 5.56
CA GLU A 187 -6.40 15.71 5.16
C GLU A 187 -6.42 15.97 3.65
N GLU A 188 -5.30 16.47 3.14
CA GLU A 188 -5.07 16.68 1.72
C GLU A 188 -3.96 15.74 1.22
N LYS A 189 -4.26 14.98 0.17
CA LYS A 189 -3.27 14.12 -0.48
C LYS A 189 -2.17 14.96 -1.12
N VAL A 190 -0.94 14.46 -1.14
CA VAL A 190 0.14 15.00 -1.98
C VAL A 190 0.14 14.26 -3.32
N PRO A 191 -0.37 14.84 -4.42
CA PRO A 191 -0.50 14.14 -5.69
C PRO A 191 0.86 13.83 -6.32
N LEU A 192 0.94 12.73 -7.09
CA LEU A 192 2.13 12.37 -7.86
C LEU A 192 2.58 13.50 -8.79
N GLU A 193 1.65 14.26 -9.35
CA GLU A 193 1.98 15.35 -10.26
C GLU A 193 2.73 16.47 -9.54
N VAL A 194 2.30 16.84 -8.33
CA VAL A 194 3.03 17.81 -7.49
C VAL A 194 4.45 17.32 -7.21
N LEU A 195 4.63 16.04 -6.86
CA LEU A 195 5.96 15.46 -6.65
C LEU A 195 6.85 15.55 -7.90
N ARG A 196 6.29 15.35 -9.10
CA ARG A 196 7.01 15.48 -10.37
C ARG A 196 7.37 16.93 -10.67
N GLU A 197 6.43 17.85 -10.52
CA GLU A 197 6.66 19.28 -10.72
C GLU A 197 7.76 19.81 -9.81
N GLU A 198 7.72 19.45 -8.52
CA GLU A 198 8.78 19.78 -7.57
C GLU A 198 10.13 19.18 -7.99
N ALA A 199 10.16 17.93 -8.43
CA ALA A 199 11.40 17.25 -8.85
C ALA A 199 12.06 17.87 -10.09
N LEU A 200 11.32 18.62 -10.93
CA LEU A 200 11.88 19.36 -12.06
C LEU A 200 12.58 20.66 -11.66
N LYS A 201 12.36 21.15 -10.43
CA LYS A 201 12.98 22.38 -9.94
C LYS A 201 14.49 22.17 -9.70
N PRO A 202 15.35 23.12 -10.10
CA PRO A 202 16.79 23.03 -9.85
C PRO A 202 17.10 22.85 -8.36
N GLY A 203 17.95 21.88 -8.03
CA GLY A 203 18.37 21.60 -6.65
C GLY A 203 17.32 20.91 -5.77
N CYS A 204 16.17 20.51 -6.33
CA CYS A 204 15.17 19.77 -5.58
C CYS A 204 15.68 18.35 -5.25
N PRO A 205 15.58 17.89 -3.98
CA PRO A 205 16.05 16.56 -3.59
C PRO A 205 15.24 15.42 -4.25
N LEU A 206 14.02 15.71 -4.73
CA LEU A 206 13.15 14.70 -5.36
C LEU A 206 13.58 14.29 -6.77
N ALA A 207 14.53 14.99 -7.41
CA ALA A 207 14.97 14.68 -8.78
C ALA A 207 15.46 13.23 -8.96
N GLY A 208 16.01 12.63 -7.91
CA GLY A 208 16.52 11.25 -7.89
C GLY A 208 15.57 10.21 -7.29
N MET A 209 14.38 10.62 -6.84
CA MET A 209 13.50 9.77 -6.03
C MET A 209 13.04 8.52 -6.80
N ALA A 210 13.15 7.35 -6.18
CA ALA A 210 12.81 6.05 -6.80
C ALA A 210 11.36 5.95 -7.32
N LEU A 211 10.44 6.75 -6.76
CA LEU A 211 9.06 6.86 -7.22
C LEU A 211 8.94 7.48 -8.62
N LEU A 212 9.81 8.44 -8.94
CA LEU A 212 9.71 9.29 -10.14
C LEU A 212 10.54 8.77 -11.31
N GLN A 213 11.37 7.75 -11.08
CA GLN A 213 12.16 7.11 -12.11
C GLN A 213 11.28 6.40 -13.15
N LYS A 214 11.59 6.63 -14.43
CA LYS A 214 10.88 5.99 -15.55
C LYS A 214 10.96 4.47 -15.44
N GLY A 215 9.81 3.80 -15.53
CA GLY A 215 9.72 2.35 -15.50
C GLY A 215 9.82 1.71 -14.10
N SER A 216 9.89 2.50 -13.03
CA SER A 216 9.88 1.99 -11.66
C SER A 216 8.56 1.26 -11.35
N ARG A 217 8.64 -0.06 -11.15
CA ARG A 217 7.51 -0.94 -10.80
C ARG A 217 7.57 -1.44 -9.35
N LEU A 218 8.41 -0.80 -8.53
CA LEU A 218 8.64 -1.23 -7.17
C LEU A 218 7.53 -0.71 -6.25
N SER A 219 6.89 -1.60 -5.49
CA SER A 219 5.79 -1.28 -4.57
C SER A 219 6.27 -0.80 -3.20
N VAL A 220 7.49 -1.18 -2.81
CA VAL A 220 8.18 -0.71 -1.60
C VAL A 220 9.48 -0.08 -2.02
N GLN A 221 9.67 1.19 -1.70
CA GLN A 221 10.80 1.98 -2.19
C GLN A 221 11.52 2.64 -1.02
N PRO A 222 12.87 2.69 -1.01
CA PRO A 222 13.59 3.51 -0.05
C PRO A 222 13.33 4.98 -0.36
N VAL A 223 13.27 5.79 0.70
CA VAL A 223 13.18 7.25 0.63
C VAL A 223 14.39 7.81 1.36
N ARG A 224 15.14 8.70 0.71
CA ARG A 224 16.30 9.33 1.33
C ARG A 224 15.83 10.35 2.37
N GLU A 225 16.66 10.63 3.36
CA GLU A 225 16.28 11.57 4.43
C GLU A 225 15.96 12.97 3.88
N GLU A 226 16.67 13.42 2.85
CA GLU A 226 16.44 14.71 2.21
C GLU A 226 15.10 14.74 1.44
N GLU A 227 14.74 13.63 0.81
CA GLU A 227 13.45 13.46 0.11
C GLU A 227 12.30 13.44 1.12
N TRP A 228 12.47 12.72 2.23
CA TRP A 228 11.50 12.66 3.32
C TRP A 228 11.25 14.04 3.91
N LYS A 229 12.30 14.74 4.33
CA LYS A 229 12.21 16.09 4.91
C LYS A 229 11.52 17.06 3.96
N PHE A 230 11.87 17.02 2.68
CA PHE A 230 11.23 17.87 1.69
C PHE A 230 9.72 17.63 1.60
N ILE A 231 9.29 16.37 1.42
CA ILE A 231 7.85 16.05 1.32
C ILE A 231 7.14 16.39 2.63
N HIS A 232 7.69 15.98 3.77
CA HIS A 232 7.08 16.17 5.07
C HIS A 232 6.96 17.65 5.45
N GLU A 233 8.03 18.42 5.34
CA GLU A 233 8.05 19.81 5.79
C GLU A 233 7.42 20.77 4.77
N LYS A 234 7.68 20.57 3.47
CA LYS A 234 7.26 21.52 2.43
C LYS A 234 5.91 21.21 1.81
N LEU A 235 5.54 19.94 1.73
CA LEU A 235 4.28 19.55 1.08
C LEU A 235 3.20 19.20 2.10
N ILE A 236 3.54 18.47 3.16
CA ILE A 236 2.57 18.04 4.18
C ILE A 236 2.34 19.13 5.24
N MET A 237 3.39 19.62 5.90
CA MET A 237 3.23 20.59 6.98
C MET A 237 2.82 21.99 6.49
N ALA A 238 3.24 22.37 5.28
CA ALA A 238 2.83 23.65 4.70
C ALA A 238 1.31 23.74 4.44
N GLN A 239 0.66 22.63 4.08
CA GLN A 239 -0.80 22.56 3.90
C GLN A 239 -1.55 22.85 5.20
N LYS A 240 -1.01 22.45 6.36
CA LYS A 240 -1.60 22.69 7.68
C LYS A 240 -1.57 24.16 8.09
N GLY A 241 -0.56 24.92 7.63
CA GLY A 241 -0.39 26.34 7.97
C GLY A 241 -1.32 27.29 7.20
N THR A 242 -1.96 26.83 6.12
CA THR A 242 -2.82 27.65 5.26
C THR A 242 -4.31 27.65 5.65
N GLY A 243 -4.68 27.00 6.75
CA GLY A 243 -6.06 26.91 7.24
C GLY A 243 -6.40 27.83 8.42
N VAL A 244 -7.23 28.85 8.16
CA VAL A 244 -8.15 29.58 9.07
C VAL A 244 -7.66 30.86 9.78
N VAL A 245 -7.95 32.02 9.15
CA VAL A 245 -8.76 33.06 9.81
C VAL A 245 -10.09 33.08 9.06
N ARG A 246 -11.15 32.54 9.69
CA ARG A 246 -12.53 32.69 9.21
C ARG A 246 -13.16 33.70 10.15
N GLU A 247 -13.27 34.95 9.70
CA GLU A 247 -14.03 35.98 10.40
C GLU A 247 -15.48 35.49 10.54
N GLU A 248 -15.87 35.16 11.76
CA GLU A 248 -17.27 35.09 12.13
C GLU A 248 -17.81 36.52 12.17
N ARG A 249 -18.38 36.96 11.05
CA ARG A 249 -19.24 38.14 11.07
C ARG A 249 -20.51 37.76 11.83
N GLY A 250 -20.54 38.12 13.10
CA GLY A 250 -21.76 38.13 13.90
C GLY A 250 -22.78 39.06 13.27
N GLU A 251 -23.98 38.55 13.02
CA GLU A 251 -25.16 39.36 12.80
C GLU A 251 -26.07 39.20 14.02
N GLU A 252 -26.04 40.24 14.86
CA GLU A 252 -26.93 40.44 15.98
C GLU A 252 -28.38 40.61 15.50
N GLY A 253 -29.30 40.08 16.31
CA GLY A 253 -30.72 40.10 16.01
C GLY A 253 -31.33 41.49 15.93
N LYS A 254 -32.40 41.59 15.14
CA LYS A 254 -33.41 42.63 15.30
C LYS A 254 -34.80 42.01 15.28
N THR A 255 -35.52 42.33 16.34
CA THR A 255 -36.84 41.88 16.76
C THR A 255 -37.99 42.49 15.95
N SER A 256 -39.16 41.84 16.11
CA SER A 256 -40.54 42.33 16.05
C SER A 256 -41.12 42.81 14.71
N SER A 257 -42.10 42.09 14.15
CA SER A 257 -43.53 42.22 14.48
C SER A 257 -44.40 41.29 13.61
N PRO A 258 -45.50 40.70 14.14
CA PRO A 258 -46.51 39.99 13.35
C PRO A 258 -47.80 40.82 13.23
N ASP A 259 -48.47 40.84 12.07
CA ASP A 259 -49.91 41.10 11.94
C ASP A 259 -50.43 40.79 10.52
N GLY A 260 -51.66 40.27 10.42
CA GLY A 260 -52.46 40.14 9.19
C GLY A 260 -52.53 38.72 8.60
N GLU A 261 -53.37 37.80 9.08
CA GLU A 261 -54.84 37.69 8.91
C GLU A 261 -55.30 37.18 7.52
N GLY A 262 -55.98 36.02 7.53
CA GLY A 262 -57.13 35.72 6.66
C GLY A 262 -56.91 34.98 5.34
N GLY A 263 -57.57 33.82 5.17
CA GLY A 263 -57.91 33.32 3.83
C GLY A 263 -58.14 31.82 3.68
N LYS A 264 -59.40 31.39 3.77
CA LYS A 264 -59.93 30.05 3.41
C LYS A 264 -59.81 29.75 1.91
N GLY A 265 -59.85 28.45 1.55
CA GLY A 265 -60.24 27.97 0.21
C GLY A 265 -59.43 26.74 -0.21
N GLU A 266 -59.85 25.51 0.09
CA GLU A 266 -60.83 24.69 -0.64
C GLU A 266 -60.26 23.99 -1.90
N LYS A 267 -60.45 22.67 -1.88
CA LYS A 267 -60.20 21.58 -2.85
C LYS A 267 -60.14 21.94 -4.34
N LYS A 268 -59.28 21.22 -5.08
CA LYS A 268 -59.72 20.21 -6.07
C LYS A 268 -58.57 19.40 -6.68
N ASP A 269 -58.78 18.08 -6.68
CA ASP A 269 -58.16 17.11 -7.58
C ASP A 269 -58.37 17.48 -9.06
N GLU A 270 -57.34 17.32 -9.90
CA GLU A 270 -57.57 16.84 -11.27
C GLU A 270 -56.35 16.11 -11.87
N LYS A 271 -56.64 14.93 -12.42
CA LYS A 271 -55.77 14.05 -13.21
C LYS A 271 -55.45 14.66 -14.57
N ARG A 272 -54.24 14.40 -15.12
CA ARG A 272 -54.01 13.57 -16.34
C ARG A 272 -52.64 13.77 -17.00
N LEU A 273 -51.98 12.64 -17.23
CA LEU A 273 -51.36 12.13 -18.48
C LEU A 273 -50.46 13.02 -19.35
N GLY A 274 -49.25 12.50 -19.58
CA GLY A 274 -48.44 12.66 -20.79
C GLY A 274 -46.98 12.31 -20.48
N GLY A 275 -46.22 11.48 -21.19
CA GLY A 275 -46.38 10.76 -22.44
C GLY A 275 -44.96 10.37 -22.88
N LYS A 276 -44.58 9.09 -22.74
CA LYS A 276 -43.29 8.55 -23.22
C LYS A 276 -43.32 8.45 -24.74
N LYS A 277 -42.33 9.00 -25.45
CA LYS A 277 -42.10 8.73 -26.89
C LYS A 277 -40.72 8.08 -27.09
N LYS A 278 -40.78 6.80 -27.46
CA LYS A 278 -39.66 5.90 -27.82
C LYS A 278 -39.53 5.96 -29.35
N LYS A 279 -38.40 6.43 -29.89
CA LYS A 279 -38.11 6.35 -31.34
C LYS A 279 -37.47 4.99 -31.63
N ARG A 280 -38.12 4.19 -32.50
CA ARG A 280 -37.59 2.96 -33.09
C ARG A 280 -37.09 3.24 -34.50
N ARG A 281 -36.05 2.47 -34.84
CA ARG A 281 -35.39 2.26 -36.12
C ARG A 281 -36.36 1.92 -37.25
N THR A 282 -36.06 2.39 -38.45
CA THR A 282 -36.46 1.81 -39.73
C THR A 282 -35.20 1.33 -40.44
N GLY A 283 -35.24 0.10 -40.96
CA GLY A 283 -34.29 -0.41 -41.93
C GLY A 283 -34.99 -0.60 -43.27
N THR A 284 -34.22 -0.42 -44.33
CA THR A 284 -34.34 -1.08 -45.62
C THR A 284 -32.92 -1.31 -46.11
#